data_AF-L1MAX7-F1
#
_entry.id   AF-L1MAX7-F1
#
_cell.length_a   1.000
_cell.length_b   1.000
_cell.length_c   1.000
_cell.angle_alpha   90.00
_cell.angle_beta   90.00
_cell.angle_gamma   90.00
#
_symmetry.space_group_name_H-M   'P 1'
#
loop_
_entity.id
_entity.type
_entity.pdbx_description
1 polymer ?
#
loop_
_entity_poly.entity_id
_entity_poly.type
_entity_poly.pdbx_seq_one_letter_code
_entity_poly.pdbx_strand_id
1 'polypeptide(L)' 'MVEQTILQLARAAGNDEFKLADVYEALHKNLPDSMNATSKRRYLSRLLSKMKDSGLLLVEGRTWRIAETGSTNLRL' A
#
# COMPACT_ATOMS: atom_id res chain seq x y z
N MET A 1 -11.41 2.61 0.97
CA MET A 1 -11.22 1.24 0.45
C MET A 1 -9.77 0.94 0.08
N VAL A 2 -9.15 1.63 -0.88
CA VAL A 2 -7.78 1.29 -1.35
C VAL A 2 -6.73 1.34 -0.23
N GLU A 3 -6.71 2.39 0.58
CA GLU A 3 -5.77 2.53 1.71
C GLU A 3 -5.96 1.42 2.77
N GLN A 4 -7.20 1.04 3.08
CA GLN A 4 -7.49 -0.05 4.01
C GLN A 4 -6.96 -1.40 3.49
N THR A 5 -7.14 -1.69 2.20
CA THR A 5 -6.57 -2.91 1.59
C THR A 5 -5.04 -2.90 1.66
N ILE A 6 -4.39 -1.75 1.46
CA ILE A 6 -2.93 -1.61 1.62
C ILE A 6 -2.51 -1.89 3.06
N LEU A 7 -3.24 -1.35 4.05
CA LEU A 7 -2.96 -1.64 5.45
C LEU A 7 -3.15 -3.12 5.79
N GLN A 8 -4.20 -3.77 5.24
CA GLN A 8 -4.43 -5.19 5.42
C GLN A 8 -3.30 -6.04 4.83
N LEU A 9 -2.82 -5.70 3.62
CA LEU A 9 -1.64 -6.33 3.02
C LEU A 9 -0.40 -6.15 3.90
N ALA A 10 -0.17 -4.93 4.38
CA ALA A 10 0.95 -4.63 5.26
C ALA A 10 0.89 -5.41 6.59
N ARG A 11 -0.32 -5.57 7.16
CA ARG A 11 -0.54 -6.38 8.37
C ARG A 11 -0.35 -7.88 8.11
N ALA A 12 -0.80 -8.37 6.96
CA ALA A 12 -0.65 -9.78 6.58
C ALA A 12 0.81 -10.14 6.31
N ALA A 13 1.59 -9.21 5.77
CA ALA A 13 3.04 -9.36 5.60
C ALA A 13 3.79 -9.34 6.95
N GLY A 14 3.28 -8.59 7.94
CA GLY A 14 3.80 -8.63 9.31
C GLY A 14 5.21 -8.04 9.39
N ASN A 15 6.19 -8.86 9.79
CA ASN A 15 7.61 -8.50 9.74
C ASN A 15 8.19 -8.62 8.33
N ASP A 16 7.55 -9.38 7.45
CA ASP A 16 7.94 -9.45 6.05
C ASP A 16 7.46 -8.17 5.38
N GLU A 17 8.36 -7.54 4.64
CA GLU A 17 8.08 -6.30 3.94
C GLU A 17 7.35 -6.60 2.62
N PHE A 18 6.42 -5.73 2.21
CA PHE A 18 5.69 -5.88 0.95
C PHE A 18 6.20 -4.91 -0.12
N LYS A 19 5.99 -5.25 -1.39
CA LYS A 19 6.43 -4.47 -2.55
C LYS A 19 5.23 -3.84 -3.26
N LEU A 20 5.51 -2.85 -4.10
CA LEU A 20 4.51 -2.26 -5.00
C LEU A 20 3.84 -3.32 -5.90
N ALA A 21 4.55 -4.39 -6.24
CA ALA A 21 4.00 -5.50 -7.03
C ALA A 21 2.84 -6.18 -6.30
N ASP A 22 2.99 -6.48 -5.01
CA ASP A 22 1.96 -7.13 -4.20
C ASP A 22 0.70 -6.25 -4.09
N VAL A 23 0.91 -4.94 -3.91
CA VAL A 23 -0.17 -3.94 -3.92
C VAL A 23 -0.87 -3.90 -5.27
N TYR A 24 -0.10 -3.95 -6.36
CA TYR A 24 -0.65 -3.93 -7.71
C TYR A 24 -1.51 -5.18 -7.97
N GLU A 25 -1.02 -6.38 -7.67
CA GLU A 25 -1.77 -7.63 -7.83
C GLU A 25 -3.10 -7.61 -7.06
N ALA A 26 -3.10 -7.09 -5.84
CA ALA A 26 -4.30 -7.01 -5.01
C ALA A 26 -5.32 -5.95 -5.48
N LEU A 27 -4.87 -4.86 -6.09
CA LEU A 27 -5.71 -3.67 -6.30
C LEU A 27 -5.92 -3.26 -7.75
N HIS A 28 -5.17 -3.80 -8.72
CA HIS A 28 -5.23 -3.30 -10.10
C HIS A 28 -6.62 -3.42 -10.73
N LYS A 29 -7.42 -4.42 -10.32
CA LYS A 29 -8.82 -4.61 -10.76
C LYS A 29 -9.81 -3.64 -10.12
N ASN A 30 -9.45 -3.04 -8.99
CA ASN A 30 -10.26 -2.04 -8.29
C ASN A 30 -9.97 -0.61 -8.77
N LEU A 31 -9.00 -0.43 -9.68
CA LEU A 31 -8.65 0.85 -10.28
C LEU A 31 -9.34 1.02 -11.64
N PRO A 32 -9.70 2.27 -12.04
CA PRO A 32 -10.41 2.53 -13.29
C PRO A 32 -9.76 1.86 -14.50
N ASP A 33 -10.59 1.27 -15.37
CA ASP A 33 -10.12 0.59 -16.59
C ASP A 33 -9.55 1.56 -17.63
N SER A 34 -9.91 2.85 -17.54
CA SER A 34 -9.30 3.93 -18.32
C SER A 34 -7.81 4.13 -18.02
N MET A 35 -7.32 3.61 -16.89
CA MET A 35 -5.90 3.68 -16.53
C MET A 35 -5.15 2.45 -17.08
N ASN A 36 -4.12 2.69 -17.89
CA ASN A 36 -3.20 1.62 -18.28
C ASN A 36 -2.36 1.12 -17.08
N ALA A 37 -1.69 -0.03 -17.24
CA ALA A 37 -0.90 -0.66 -16.19
C ALA A 37 0.15 0.28 -15.58
N THR A 38 0.85 1.07 -16.40
CA THR A 38 1.84 2.06 -15.95
C THR A 38 1.22 3.14 -15.08
N SER A 39 0.08 3.69 -15.50
CA SER A 39 -0.68 4.69 -14.75
C SER A 39 -1.19 4.13 -13.43
N LYS A 40 -1.69 2.89 -13.41
CA LYS A 40 -2.13 2.18 -12.19
C LYS A 40 -0.96 2.02 -11.20
N ARG A 41 0.20 1.56 -11.66
CA ARG A 41 1.42 1.43 -10.82
C ARG A 41 1.90 2.77 -10.27
N ARG A 42 1.92 3.82 -11.11
CA ARG A 42 2.31 5.17 -10.69
C ARG A 42 1.35 5.72 -9.63
N TYR A 43 0.05 5.50 -9.79
CA TYR A 43 -0.95 5.88 -8.81
C TYR A 43 -0.72 5.18 -7.46
N LEU A 44 -0.57 3.85 -7.46
CA LEU A 44 -0.33 3.09 -6.24
C LEU A 44 0.98 3.49 -5.56
N SER A 45 2.05 3.74 -6.32
CA SER A 45 3.32 4.22 -5.77
C SER A 45 3.19 5.59 -5.07
N ARG A 46 2.43 6.51 -5.67
CA ARG A 46 2.12 7.81 -5.05
C ARG A 46 1.29 7.64 -3.78
N LEU A 47 0.33 6.72 -3.79
CA LEU A 47 -0.50 6.43 -2.62
C LEU A 47 0.33 5.87 -1.47
N LEU A 48 1.22 4.91 -1.73
CA LEU A 48 2.15 4.38 -0.72
C LEU A 48 3.04 5.47 -0.13
N SER A 49 3.55 6.38 -0.98
CA SER A 49 4.34 7.52 -0.54
C SER A 49 3.55 8.43 0.40
N LYS A 50 2.29 8.76 0.03
CA LYS A 50 1.39 9.55 0.87
C LYS A 50 1.11 8.86 2.20
N MET A 51 0.86 7.54 2.20
CA MET A 51 0.62 6.78 3.44
C MET A 51 1.86 6.76 4.35
N LYS A 52 3.07 6.72 3.79
CA LYS A 52 4.31 6.87 4.56
C LYS A 52 4.47 8.27 5.11
N ASP A 53 4.20 9.30 4.33
CA ASP A 53 4.25 10.69 4.79
C ASP A 53 3.23 10.95 5.92
N SER A 54 2.10 10.23 5.91
CA SER A 54 1.11 10.21 7.00
C SER A 54 1.48 9.30 8.19
N GLY A 55 2.66 8.66 8.19
CA GLY A 55 3.12 7.77 9.26
C GLY A 55 2.39 6.43 9.34
N LEU A 56 1.60 6.05 8.34
CA LEU A 56 0.87 4.77 8.31
C LEU A 56 1.76 3.60 7.86
N LEU A 57 2.77 3.90 7.05
CA LEU A 57 3.72 2.93 6.53
C LEU A 57 5.15 3.42 6.76
N LEU A 58 6.08 2.48 6.86
CA LEU A 58 7.51 2.74 6.77
C LEU A 58 8.04 2.20 5.44
N VAL A 59 9.10 2.82 4.93
CA VAL A 59 9.77 2.39 3.68
C VAL A 59 11.24 2.09 3.96
N GLU A 60 11.73 0.98 3.44
CA GLU A 60 13.14 0.61 3.47
C GLU A 60 13.56 0.21 2.05
N GLY A 61 14.33 1.07 1.37
CA GLY A 61 14.67 0.87 -0.03
C GLY A 61 13.46 0.83 -0.97
N ARG A 62 13.02 -0.38 -1.37
CA ARG A 62 11.90 -0.61 -2.30
C ARG A 62 10.72 -1.36 -1.68
N THR A 63 10.81 -1.66 -0.40
CA THR A 63 9.84 -2.43 0.36
C THR A 63 9.20 -1.56 1.42
N TRP A 64 8.00 -1.95 1.82
CA TRP A 64 7.13 -1.22 2.72
C TRP A 64 6.72 -2.12 3.86
N ARG A 65 6.53 -1.55 5.05
CA ARG A 65 6.01 -2.26 6.21
C ARG A 65 5.00 -1.40 6.94
N ILE A 66 4.11 -2.03 7.71
CA ILE A 66 3.13 -1.30 8.51
C ILE A 66 3.83 -0.54 9.64
N ALA A 67 3.45 0.72 9.85
CA ALA A 67 3.88 1.47 11.03
C ALA A 67 2.93 1.20 12.22
N GLU A 68 3.35 1.51 13.44
CA GLU A 68 2.49 1.41 14.62
C GLU A 68 1.16 2.17 14.44
N THR A 69 1.23 3.40 13.94
CA THR A 69 0.04 4.23 13.65
C THR A 69 -0.89 3.57 12.63
N GLY A 70 -0.33 2.95 11.58
CA GLY A 70 -1.10 2.20 10.59
C GLY A 70 -1.81 0.99 11.18
N SER A 71 -1.15 0.29 12.12
CA SER A 71 -1.74 -0.87 12.83
C SER A 71 -2.91 -0.45 13.72
N THR A 72 -2.80 0.69 14.41
CA THR A 72 -3.89 1.25 15.23
C THR A 72 -5.07 1.68 14.37
N ASN A 73 -4.81 2.30 13.21
CA ASN A 73 -5.85 2.74 12.28
C ASN A 73 -6.69 1.56 11.74
N LEU A 74 -6.07 0.37 11.62
CA LEU A 74 -6.71 -0.87 11.19
C LEU A 74 -7.64 -1.49 12.23
N ARG A 75 -7.54 -1.09 13.50
CA ARG A 75 -8.36 -1.62 14.61
C ARG A 75 -9.61 -0.77 14.90
N LEU A 76 -9.69 0.43 14.32
CA LEU A 76 -10.79 1.38 14.43
C LEU A 76 -11.78 1.18 13.27
#